data_AF-A0A6G0WLB7-F1
#
_entry.id   AF-A0A6G0WLB7-F1
#
_cell.length_a   1.000
_cell.length_b   1.000
_cell.length_c   1.000
_cell.angle_alpha   90.00
_cell.angle_beta   90.00
_cell.angle_gamma   90.00
#
_symmetry.space_group_name_H-M   'P 1'
#
loop_
_entity.id
_entity.type
_entity.pdbx_description
1 polymer ?
#
loop_
_entity_poly.entity_id
_entity_poly.type
_entity_poly.pdbx_seq_one_letter_code
_entity_poly.pdbx_strand_id
1 'polypeptide(L)'
;MIYLKYITTILTPRNLISHAVQTLLTSIIGQLPNIEKNSKTIRRERIKQQKPPANPVNVKDLIVSGEYLVTNKGGMFLFYDNKIQKCILIFSTLENLNTLKECSSWFGDCTFRSVPTLFSQLYTIHGTKSKQCFPLVYILMVDRSKDSYIEVLKMFKSLISNLTP
;
A
#
# COMPACT_ATOMS: atom_id res chain seq x y z
N MET A 1 2.24 -1.03 6.08
CA MET A 1 3.08 0.17 5.90
C MET A 1 3.21 0.47 4.41
N ILE A 2 2.22 1.16 3.83
CA ILE A 2 2.24 1.62 2.44
C ILE A 2 2.21 3.14 2.52
N TYR A 3 3.34 3.80 2.23
CA TYR A 3 3.41 5.25 2.11
C TYR A 3 3.72 5.57 0.64
N LEU A 4 2.69 5.99 -0.09
CA LEU A 4 2.82 6.60 -1.40
C LEU A 4 3.22 8.07 -1.23
N LYS A 5 3.90 8.61 -2.25
CA LYS A 5 4.85 9.72 -2.15
C LYS A 5 4.60 10.68 -3.31
N TYR A 6 4.25 11.93 -3.03
CA TYR A 6 4.54 13.09 -3.90
C TYR A 6 4.99 14.32 -3.07
N ILE A 7 5.67 15.29 -3.68
CA ILE A 7 7.07 15.65 -3.36
C ILE A 7 7.30 17.09 -2.85
N THR A 8 8.18 17.24 -1.83
CA THR A 8 9.24 18.27 -1.80
C THR A 8 10.53 17.73 -2.45
N THR A 9 11.02 18.40 -3.50
CA THR A 9 12.15 18.03 -4.42
C THR A 9 12.12 16.63 -5.08
N ILE A 10 12.07 16.56 -6.42
CA ILE A 10 11.95 15.29 -7.21
C ILE A 10 13.07 14.28 -6.91
N LEU A 11 14.20 14.79 -6.41
CA LEU A 11 15.38 14.02 -6.08
C LEU A 11 15.14 13.03 -4.93
N THR A 12 15.78 11.87 -5.02
CA THR A 12 15.86 10.95 -3.87
C THR A 12 16.69 11.59 -2.74
N PRO A 13 16.47 11.20 -1.47
CA PRO A 13 17.30 11.69 -0.37
C PRO A 13 18.80 11.48 -0.62
N ARG A 14 19.17 10.36 -1.24
CA ARG A 14 20.56 10.05 -1.60
C ARG A 14 21.11 11.01 -2.65
N ASN A 15 20.31 11.33 -3.68
CA ASN A 15 20.73 12.30 -4.71
C ASN A 15 20.87 13.70 -4.11
N LEU A 16 19.98 14.12 -3.20
CA LEU A 16 20.12 15.39 -2.49
C LEU A 16 21.40 15.46 -1.67
N ILE A 17 21.69 14.40 -0.89
CA ILE A 17 22.91 14.32 -0.08
C ILE A 17 24.14 14.35 -1.00
N SER A 18 24.12 13.60 -2.09
CA SER A 18 25.22 13.58 -3.07
C SER A 18 25.51 14.96 -3.64
N HIS A 19 24.49 15.70 -4.07
CA HIS A 19 24.66 17.06 -4.59
C HIS A 19 25.15 18.03 -3.51
N ALA A 20 24.62 17.92 -2.29
CA ALA A 20 25.05 18.77 -1.17
C ALA A 20 26.50 18.48 -0.75
N VAL A 21 26.94 17.22 -0.80
CA VAL A 21 28.32 16.83 -0.45
C VAL A 21 29.32 17.33 -1.49
N GLN A 22 28.94 17.38 -2.77
CA GLN A 22 29.81 17.87 -3.85
C GLN A 22 30.19 19.35 -3.70
N THR A 23 29.41 20.16 -2.98
CA THR A 23 29.66 21.60 -2.80
C THR A 23 30.37 21.92 -1.48
N LEU A 24 30.67 20.91 -0.65
CA LEU A 24 31.28 21.09 0.67
C LEU A 24 32.76 20.75 0.68
N LEU A 25 33.51 21.39 1.58
CA LEU A 25 34.91 21.06 1.84
C LEU A 25 35.02 19.68 2.49
N THR A 26 36.09 18.94 2.16
CA THR A 26 36.34 17.57 2.66
C THR A 26 36.40 17.50 4.18
N SER A 27 36.92 18.54 4.84
CA SER A 27 36.96 18.65 6.31
C SER A 27 35.56 18.70 6.93
N ILE A 28 34.58 19.29 6.25
CA ILE A 28 33.18 19.38 6.69
C ILE A 28 32.47 18.05 6.45
N ILE A 29 32.76 17.37 5.32
CA ILE A 29 32.17 16.06 4.99
C ILE A 29 32.50 15.02 6.07
N GLY A 30 33.72 15.04 6.60
CA GLY A 30 34.16 14.13 7.67
C GLY A 30 33.43 14.31 9.00
N GLN A 31 32.75 15.45 9.20
CA GLN A 31 31.96 15.74 10.41
C GLN A 31 30.46 15.48 10.22
N LEU A 32 30.00 15.17 9.00
CA LEU A 32 28.59 14.92 8.74
C LEU A 32 28.15 13.55 9.30
N PRO A 33 26.87 13.43 9.73
CA PRO A 33 26.29 12.12 9.99
C PRO A 33 26.36 11.25 8.74
N ASN A 34 26.44 9.93 8.92
CA ASN A 34 26.38 8.97 7.81
C ASN A 34 25.13 9.24 6.93
N ILE A 35 25.31 9.09 5.61
CA ILE A 35 24.31 9.12 4.54
C ILE A 35 22.98 8.46 4.95
N GLU A 36 23.00 7.33 5.66
CA GLU A 36 21.77 6.68 6.14
C GLU A 36 20.98 7.55 7.12
N LYS A 37 21.65 8.18 8.08
CA LYS A 37 21.03 9.08 9.06
C LYS A 37 20.46 10.31 8.34
N ASN A 38 21.24 10.92 7.45
CA ASN A 38 20.78 12.05 6.64
C ASN A 38 19.56 11.69 5.77
N SER A 39 19.59 10.49 5.15
CA SER A 39 18.47 10.01 4.34
C SER A 39 17.20 9.81 5.16
N LYS A 40 17.33 9.29 6.39
CA LYS A 40 16.22 9.16 7.35
C LYS A 40 15.68 10.53 7.76
N THR A 41 16.56 11.50 8.06
CA THR A 41 16.16 12.87 8.41
C THR A 41 15.39 13.54 7.27
N ILE A 42 15.94 13.52 6.04
CA ILE A 42 15.26 14.07 4.86
C ILE A 42 13.90 13.42 4.67
N ARG A 43 13.81 12.08 4.80
CA ARG A 43 12.53 11.37 4.68
C ARG A 43 11.53 11.80 5.76
N ARG A 44 11.96 11.94 7.01
CA ARG A 44 11.10 12.39 8.13
C ARG A 44 10.58 13.80 7.88
N GLU A 45 11.44 14.73 7.48
CA GLU A 45 11.03 16.11 7.17
C GLU A 45 10.05 16.16 6.00
N ARG A 46 10.28 15.38 4.95
CA ARG A 46 9.33 15.26 3.82
C ARG A 46 7.96 14.77 4.28
N ILE A 47 7.91 13.73 5.10
CA ILE A 47 6.66 13.19 5.64
C ILE A 47 5.97 14.24 6.54
N LYS A 48 6.73 14.96 7.37
CA LYS A 48 6.19 16.03 8.22
C LYS A 48 5.57 17.16 7.40
N GLN A 49 6.21 17.56 6.30
CA GLN A 49 5.71 18.60 5.39
C GLN A 49 4.48 18.14 4.59
N GLN A 50 4.37 16.85 4.27
CA GLN A 50 3.20 16.28 3.61
C GLN A 50 1.93 16.31 4.48
N LYS A 51 2.06 16.52 5.80
CA LYS A 51 0.96 16.54 6.77
C LYS A 51 -0.03 15.38 6.53
N PRO A 52 0.45 14.11 6.51
CA PRO A 52 -0.44 12.97 6.33
C PRO A 52 -1.49 12.95 7.45
N PRO A 53 -2.67 12.36 7.20
CA PRO A 53 -3.67 12.19 8.25
C PRO A 53 -3.07 11.40 9.42
N ALA A 54 -3.52 11.73 10.63
CA ALA A 54 -3.13 10.99 11.81
C ALA A 54 -3.54 9.52 11.67
N ASN A 55 -2.71 8.61 12.18
CA ASN A 55 -3.09 7.20 12.21
C ASN A 55 -4.37 7.05 13.06
N PRO A 56 -5.43 6.43 12.53
CA PRO A 56 -6.64 6.25 13.29
C PRO A 56 -6.39 5.31 14.47
N VAL A 57 -7.03 5.60 15.61
CA VAL A 57 -6.95 4.78 16.83
C VAL A 57 -8.01 3.67 16.81
N ASN A 58 -9.15 3.94 16.17
CA ASN A 58 -10.24 2.98 16.01
C ASN A 58 -10.62 2.85 14.54
N VAL A 59 -11.21 1.69 14.21
CA VAL A 59 -11.78 1.42 12.88
C VAL A 59 -12.84 2.46 12.49
N LYS A 60 -13.61 2.97 13.45
CA LYS A 60 -14.62 4.01 13.23
C LYS A 60 -14.04 5.33 12.72
N ASP A 61 -12.79 5.62 13.09
CA ASP A 61 -12.09 6.85 12.74
C ASP A 61 -11.29 6.68 11.43
N LEU A 62 -11.25 5.46 10.88
CA LEU A 62 -10.56 5.19 9.62
C LEU A 62 -11.37 5.74 8.45
N ILE A 63 -10.89 6.86 7.91
CA ILE A 63 -11.43 7.47 6.71
C ILE A 63 -10.39 7.36 5.60
N VAL A 64 -10.68 6.53 4.60
CA VAL A 64 -9.88 6.48 3.36
C VAL A 64 -10.50 7.45 2.36
N SER A 65 -9.76 8.49 1.98
CA SER A 65 -10.26 9.56 1.11
C SER A 65 -9.15 10.17 0.24
N GLY A 66 -9.57 10.97 -0.75
CA GLY A 66 -8.64 11.73 -1.60
C GLY A 66 -7.65 10.84 -2.34
N GLU A 67 -6.36 11.14 -2.18
CA GLU A 67 -5.26 10.44 -2.86
C GLU A 67 -5.19 8.95 -2.53
N TYR A 68 -5.77 8.49 -1.41
CA TYR A 68 -5.73 7.07 -1.01
C TYR A 68 -6.74 6.19 -1.75
N LEU A 69 -7.65 6.79 -2.52
CA LEU A 69 -8.62 6.08 -3.36
C LEU A 69 -8.04 5.70 -4.73
N VAL A 70 -6.94 6.34 -5.12
CA VAL A 70 -6.34 6.24 -6.46
C VAL A 70 -4.87 5.86 -6.38
N THR A 71 -4.35 5.32 -7.47
CA THR A 71 -2.93 5.08 -7.67
C THR A 71 -2.20 6.39 -7.95
N ASN A 72 -0.86 6.35 -7.89
CA ASN A 72 0.00 7.47 -8.30
C ASN A 72 -0.18 7.91 -9.76
N LYS A 73 -0.85 7.11 -10.60
CA LYS A 73 -1.18 7.41 -11.99
C LYS A 73 -2.64 7.86 -12.16
N GLY A 74 -3.37 8.06 -11.06
CA GLY A 74 -4.77 8.48 -11.05
C GLY A 74 -5.80 7.36 -11.27
N GLY A 75 -5.37 6.14 -11.58
CA GLY A 75 -6.29 5.00 -11.73
C GLY A 75 -6.87 4.56 -10.39
N MET A 76 -8.09 4.00 -10.39
CA MET A 76 -8.78 3.54 -9.18
C MET A 76 -7.96 2.47 -8.43
N PHE A 77 -7.87 2.61 -7.11
CA PHE A 77 -7.08 1.74 -6.25
C PHE A 77 -7.88 1.05 -5.15
N LEU A 78 -8.78 1.78 -4.47
CA LEU A 78 -9.71 1.19 -3.51
C LEU A 78 -11.01 0.80 -4.25
N PHE A 79 -11.28 -0.50 -4.35
CA PHE A 79 -12.44 -1.04 -5.06
C PHE A 79 -13.63 -1.34 -4.14
N TYR A 80 -13.37 -1.58 -2.85
CA TYR A 80 -14.42 -1.86 -1.88
C TYR A 80 -14.04 -1.40 -0.49
N ASP A 81 -15.01 -0.82 0.21
CA ASP A 81 -14.94 -0.45 1.61
C ASP A 81 -16.34 -0.59 2.21
N ASN A 82 -16.55 -1.65 3.02
CA ASN A 82 -17.85 -1.90 3.67
C ASN A 82 -18.08 -1.06 4.94
N LYS A 83 -17.16 -0.16 5.27
CA LYS A 83 -17.24 0.76 6.41
C LYS A 83 -17.42 -0.01 7.74
N ILE A 84 -18.04 0.66 8.71
CA ILE A 84 -17.81 0.55 10.16
C ILE A 84 -18.01 -0.84 10.79
N GLN A 85 -18.74 -1.79 10.18
CA GLN A 85 -19.07 -3.07 10.83
C GLN A 85 -17.91 -4.08 10.86
N LYS A 86 -17.30 -4.37 9.71
CA LYS A 86 -16.19 -5.34 9.60
C LYS A 86 -14.94 -4.73 8.98
N CYS A 87 -15.05 -3.50 8.46
CA CYS A 87 -14.02 -2.76 7.73
C CYS A 87 -13.15 -3.68 6.87
N ILE A 88 -13.74 -4.12 5.76
CA ILE A 88 -13.10 -4.85 4.69
C ILE A 88 -12.73 -3.83 3.61
N LEU A 89 -11.43 -3.67 3.39
CA LEU A 89 -10.90 -2.81 2.34
C LEU A 89 -10.27 -3.67 1.25
N ILE A 90 -10.75 -3.57 0.02
CA ILE A 90 -10.20 -4.29 -1.13
C ILE A 90 -9.46 -3.31 -2.04
N PHE A 91 -8.15 -3.52 -2.17
CA PHE A 91 -7.27 -2.76 -3.04
C PHE A 91 -6.82 -3.60 -4.23
N SER A 92 -6.85 -3.01 -5.42
CA SER A 92 -6.31 -3.58 -6.63
C SER A 92 -6.10 -2.49 -7.68
N THR A 93 -5.83 -2.86 -8.92
CA THR A 93 -5.87 -1.98 -10.08
C THR A 93 -6.67 -2.66 -11.18
N LEU A 94 -7.16 -1.89 -12.15
CA LEU A 94 -7.85 -2.50 -13.30
C LEU A 94 -6.93 -3.49 -14.06
N GLU A 95 -5.65 -3.15 -14.18
CA GLU A 95 -4.62 -4.02 -14.78
C GLU A 95 -4.43 -5.32 -14.00
N ASN A 96 -4.39 -5.25 -12.66
CA ASN A 96 -4.29 -6.44 -11.81
C ASN A 96 -5.52 -7.32 -11.94
N LEU A 97 -6.73 -6.73 -11.95
CA LEU A 97 -7.97 -7.49 -12.11
C LEU A 97 -8.07 -8.13 -13.49
N ASN A 98 -7.64 -7.43 -14.55
CA ASN A 98 -7.58 -8.01 -15.90
C ASN A 98 -6.54 -9.14 -15.99
N THR A 99 -5.38 -8.95 -15.37
CA THR A 99 -4.36 -10.01 -15.27
C THR A 99 -4.93 -11.23 -14.56
N LEU A 100 -5.65 -11.02 -13.46
CA LEU A 100 -6.24 -12.10 -12.69
C LEU A 100 -7.31 -12.87 -13.50
N LYS A 101 -8.10 -12.19 -14.34
CA LYS A 101 -9.05 -12.84 -15.28
C LYS A 101 -8.35 -13.77 -16.28
N GLU A 102 -7.13 -13.45 -16.68
CA GLU A 102 -6.34 -14.26 -17.61
C GLU A 102 -5.65 -15.44 -16.92
N CYS A 103 -5.54 -15.43 -15.58
CA CYS A 103 -4.90 -16.49 -14.82
C CYS A 103 -5.80 -17.73 -14.73
N SER A 104 -5.24 -18.90 -15.07
CA SER A 104 -5.93 -20.19 -14.97
C SER A 104 -6.08 -20.72 -13.54
N SER A 105 -5.31 -20.17 -12.60
CA SER A 105 -5.27 -20.67 -11.22
C SER A 105 -4.99 -19.54 -10.25
N TRP A 106 -5.77 -19.49 -9.18
CA TRP A 106 -5.71 -18.43 -8.17
C TRP A 106 -5.34 -19.01 -6.81
N PHE A 107 -4.64 -18.21 -6.01
CA PHE A 107 -4.20 -18.61 -4.68
C PHE A 107 -4.56 -17.54 -3.66
N GLY A 108 -5.01 -17.96 -2.49
CA GLY A 108 -5.23 -17.08 -1.35
C GLY A 108 -4.09 -17.21 -0.36
N ASP A 109 -3.51 -16.09 0.09
CA ASP A 109 -2.51 -16.06 1.15
C ASP A 109 -2.84 -15.00 2.20
N CYS A 110 -2.71 -15.36 3.48
CA CYS A 110 -3.03 -14.49 4.61
C CYS A 110 -1.79 -14.25 5.47
N THR A 111 -1.50 -12.98 5.77
CA THR A 111 -0.51 -12.60 6.80
C THR A 111 -1.20 -11.99 8.02
N PHE A 112 -0.86 -12.50 9.19
CA PHE A 112 -1.49 -12.09 10.47
C PHE A 112 -0.62 -11.18 11.33
N ARG A 113 0.72 -11.28 11.19
CA ARG A 113 1.67 -10.61 12.09
C ARG A 113 2.15 -9.26 11.56
N SER A 114 2.05 -9.04 10.25
CA SER A 114 2.65 -7.89 9.56
C SER A 114 1.57 -6.98 9.00
N VAL A 115 0.62 -6.58 9.86
CA VAL A 115 -0.59 -5.83 9.49
C VAL A 115 -0.70 -4.55 10.33
N PRO A 116 -1.35 -3.49 9.81
CA PRO A 116 -1.59 -2.29 10.62
C PRO A 116 -2.43 -2.63 11.84
N THR A 117 -2.20 -1.95 12.96
CA THR A 117 -2.77 -2.28 14.28
C THR A 117 -4.29 -2.40 14.32
N LEU A 118 -5.00 -1.70 13.43
CA LEU A 118 -6.46 -1.75 13.34
C LEU A 118 -7.01 -3.01 12.67
N PHE A 119 -6.16 -3.77 11.99
CA PHE A 119 -6.56 -4.94 11.21
C PHE A 119 -5.96 -6.20 11.83
N SER A 120 -6.71 -7.30 11.78
CA SER A 120 -6.21 -8.59 12.26
C SER A 120 -5.52 -9.40 11.15
N GLN A 121 -5.71 -9.01 9.89
CA GLN A 121 -5.12 -9.70 8.75
C GLN A 121 -5.01 -8.83 7.49
N LEU A 122 -4.04 -9.21 6.66
CA LEU A 122 -3.94 -8.85 5.25
C LEU A 122 -4.10 -10.15 4.47
N TYR A 123 -5.24 -10.31 3.80
CA TYR A 123 -5.50 -11.38 2.86
C TYR A 123 -5.13 -10.90 1.45
N THR A 124 -4.54 -11.79 0.65
CA THR A 124 -4.10 -11.48 -0.71
C THR A 124 -4.58 -12.57 -1.65
N ILE A 125 -5.04 -12.15 -2.83
CA ILE A 125 -5.37 -13.06 -3.93
C ILE A 125 -4.26 -12.93 -4.97
N HIS A 126 -3.70 -14.08 -5.34
CA HIS A 126 -2.62 -14.20 -6.27
C HIS A 126 -3.09 -14.88 -7.55
N GLY A 127 -2.52 -14.45 -8.67
CA GLY A 127 -2.70 -15.09 -9.97
C GLY A 127 -1.36 -15.54 -10.55
N THR A 128 -1.39 -16.59 -11.37
CA THR A 128 -0.20 -17.06 -12.09
C THR A 128 -0.17 -16.55 -13.53
N LYS A 129 0.97 -15.94 -13.92
CA LYS A 129 1.25 -15.52 -15.29
C LYS A 129 2.69 -15.89 -15.63
N SER A 130 2.89 -16.56 -16.76
CA SER A 130 4.22 -16.99 -17.21
C SER A 130 5.03 -17.77 -16.15
N LYS A 131 4.37 -18.71 -15.45
CA LYS A 131 4.93 -19.54 -14.35
C LYS A 131 5.38 -18.77 -13.10
N GLN A 132 5.05 -17.48 -12.99
CA GLN A 132 5.28 -16.67 -11.81
C GLN A 132 3.95 -16.37 -11.11
N CYS A 133 3.99 -16.28 -9.79
CA CYS A 133 2.83 -15.98 -8.95
C CYS A 133 2.92 -14.54 -8.46
N PHE A 134 1.85 -13.77 -8.65
CA PHE A 134 1.81 -12.35 -8.30
C PHE A 134 0.63 -12.05 -7.37
N PRO A 135 0.82 -11.28 -6.30
CA PRO A 135 -0.28 -10.72 -5.53
C PRO A 135 -0.98 -9.62 -6.32
N LEU A 136 -2.23 -9.86 -6.72
CA LEU A 136 -3.00 -8.98 -7.59
C LEU A 136 -4.08 -8.20 -6.83
N VAL A 137 -4.52 -8.73 -5.69
CA VAL A 137 -5.55 -8.11 -4.83
C VAL A 137 -5.12 -8.17 -3.39
N TYR A 138 -5.33 -7.07 -2.67
CA TYR A 138 -4.93 -6.89 -1.28
C TYR A 138 -6.15 -6.52 -0.46
N ILE A 139 -6.36 -7.23 0.64
CA ILE A 139 -7.61 -7.18 1.39
C ILE A 139 -7.29 -7.03 2.87
N LEU A 140 -7.58 -5.85 3.42
CA LEU A 140 -7.44 -5.59 4.85
C LEU A 140 -8.77 -5.87 5.55
N MET A 141 -8.73 -6.63 6.66
CA MET A 141 -9.91 -7.04 7.40
C MET A 141 -9.67 -6.95 8.90
N VAL A 142 -10.67 -6.50 9.67
CA VAL A 142 -10.55 -6.37 11.13
C VAL A 142 -10.76 -7.71 11.84
N ASP A 143 -11.55 -8.61 11.25
CA ASP A 143 -11.81 -9.95 11.76
C ASP A 143 -11.40 -11.04 10.77
N ARG A 144 -11.48 -12.29 11.24
CA ARG A 144 -11.17 -13.52 10.48
C ARG A 144 -12.37 -14.45 10.40
N SER A 145 -13.58 -13.90 10.52
CA SER A 145 -14.81 -14.68 10.51
C SER A 145 -15.08 -15.25 9.12
N LYS A 146 -15.72 -16.43 9.09
CA LYS A 146 -16.20 -17.05 7.84
C LYS A 146 -17.07 -16.09 7.03
N ASP A 147 -17.91 -15.30 7.70
CA ASP A 147 -18.79 -14.34 7.05
C ASP A 147 -18.03 -13.24 6.32
N SER A 148 -16.93 -12.76 6.89
CA SER A 148 -16.08 -11.75 6.24
C SER A 148 -15.36 -12.32 5.01
N TYR A 149 -14.93 -13.58 5.04
CA TYR A 149 -14.40 -14.24 3.84
C TYR A 149 -15.48 -14.47 2.77
N ILE A 150 -16.69 -14.85 3.15
CA ILE A 150 -17.82 -14.99 2.22
C ILE A 150 -18.13 -13.64 1.57
N GLU A 151 -18.13 -12.57 2.33
CA GLU A 151 -18.36 -11.21 1.84
C GLU A 151 -17.28 -10.77 0.85
N VAL A 152 -16.01 -11.01 1.16
CA VAL A 152 -14.89 -10.81 0.23
C VAL A 152 -15.12 -11.56 -1.08
N LEU A 153 -15.44 -12.85 -1.02
CA LEU A 153 -15.66 -13.66 -2.24
C LEU A 153 -16.87 -13.20 -3.04
N LYS A 154 -17.95 -12.75 -2.38
CA LYS A 154 -19.12 -12.16 -3.05
C LYS A 154 -18.78 -10.85 -3.76
N MET A 155 -18.03 -9.98 -3.10
CA MET A 155 -17.54 -8.74 -3.72
C MET A 155 -16.58 -9.03 -4.86
N PHE A 156 -15.75 -10.05 -4.71
CA PHE A 156 -14.87 -10.46 -5.78
C PHE A 156 -15.66 -10.94 -7.01
N LYS A 157 -16.75 -11.68 -6.75
CA LYS A 157 -17.72 -12.10 -7.77
C LYS A 157 -18.34 -10.95 -8.56
N SER A 158 -18.63 -9.82 -7.91
CA SER A 158 -19.19 -8.65 -8.60
C SER A 158 -18.13 -7.81 -9.31
N LEU A 159 -16.91 -7.72 -8.78
CA LEU A 159 -15.82 -6.93 -9.37
C LEU A 159 -15.26 -7.54 -10.66
N ILE A 160 -15.31 -8.86 -10.79
CA ILE A 160 -14.80 -9.59 -11.95
C ILE A 160 -15.98 -10.29 -12.62
N SER A 161 -16.60 -9.64 -13.61
CA SER A 161 -17.64 -10.26 -14.43
C SER A 161 -17.10 -11.53 -15.12
N ASN A 162 -17.87 -12.62 -15.09
CA ASN A 162 -17.54 -13.95 -15.66
C ASN A 162 -16.40 -14.69 -14.97
N LEU A 163 -16.46 -14.80 -13.65
CA LEU A 163 -15.56 -15.64 -12.88
C LEU A 163 -15.85 -17.13 -13.05
N THR A 164 -14.89 -17.83 -13.65
CA THR A 164 -14.73 -19.29 -13.52
C THR A 164 -13.39 -19.56 -12.83
N PRO A 165 -13.34 -19.45 -11.49
CA PRO A 165 -12.14 -19.76 -10.72
C PRO A 165 -11.81 -21.25 -10.75
#